data_AF-Q62YX3-F1
#
_entry.id   AF-Q62YX3-F1
#
_cell.length_a   1.000
_cell.length_b   1.000
_cell.length_c   1.000
_cell.angle_alpha   90.00
_cell.angle_beta   90.00
_cell.angle_gamma   90.00
#
_symmetry.space_group_name_H-M   'P 1'
#
loop_
_entity.id
_entity.type
_entity.pdbx_description
1 polymer ?
#
loop_
_entity_poly.entity_id
_entity_poly.type
_entity_poly.pdbx_seq_one_letter_code
_entity_poly.pdbx_strand_id
1 'polypeptide(L)'
;MTPKVFVEYAEYLIAAILSSQFVFGLCTLFLGYITMNYYEQGTFRPPSNIFKKTVNFGFALIFGASYFTYKRLYRYNLFLRKFYYALYLLGSGILSIIIFYILSFILHFIFKV
;
A
#
# COMPACT_ATOMS: atom_id res chain seq x y z
N MET A 1 -29.16 0.94 1.68
CA MET A 1 -28.14 0.35 0.78
C MET A 1 -28.35 -1.15 0.79
N THR A 2 -28.45 -1.81 -0.37
CA THR A 2 -28.61 -3.28 -0.40
C THR A 2 -27.28 -3.97 -0.08
N PRO A 3 -27.27 -5.21 0.46
CA PRO A 3 -26.04 -5.94 0.73
C PRO A 3 -25.14 -6.07 -0.50
N LYS A 4 -25.73 -6.26 -1.69
CA LYS A 4 -24.97 -6.35 -2.95
C LYS A 4 -24.18 -5.09 -3.26
N VAL A 5 -24.86 -3.94 -3.17
CA VAL A 5 -24.24 -2.65 -3.41
C VAL A 5 -23.16 -2.37 -2.36
N PHE A 6 -23.36 -2.78 -1.10
CA PHE A 6 -22.33 -2.64 -0.07
C PHE A 6 -21.05 -3.44 -0.40
N VAL A 7 -21.19 -4.71 -0.78
CA VAL A 7 -20.05 -5.55 -1.16
C VAL A 7 -19.28 -4.94 -2.34
N GLU A 8 -19.99 -4.51 -3.38
CA GLU A 8 -19.38 -3.88 -4.56
C GLU A 8 -18.53 -2.65 -4.21
N TYR A 9 -19.06 -1.71 -3.41
CA TYR A 9 -18.30 -0.54 -2.99
C TYR A 9 -17.12 -0.89 -2.07
N ALA A 10 -17.25 -1.93 -1.24
CA ALA A 10 -16.14 -2.41 -0.42
C ALA A 10 -15.02 -3.01 -1.27
N GLU A 11 -15.35 -3.77 -2.32
CA GLU A 11 -14.38 -4.28 -3.29
C GLU A 11 -13.66 -3.15 -4.04
N TYR A 12 -14.40 -2.12 -4.48
CA TYR A 12 -13.80 -0.94 -5.09
C TYR A 12 -12.82 -0.23 -4.15
N LEU A 13 -13.17 -0.11 -2.86
CA LEU A 13 -12.28 0.48 -1.86
C LEU A 13 -11.02 -0.38 -1.63
N ILE A 14 -11.17 -1.70 -1.51
CA ILE A 14 -10.02 -2.62 -1.34
C ILE A 14 -9.12 -2.56 -2.57
N ALA A 15 -9.69 -2.63 -3.78
CA ALA A 15 -8.95 -2.51 -5.03
C ALA A 15 -8.19 -1.19 -5.11
N ALA A 16 -8.84 -0.07 -4.76
CA ALA A 16 -8.21 1.25 -4.76
C ALA A 16 -7.03 1.35 -3.78
N ILE A 17 -7.14 0.75 -2.59
CA ILE A 17 -6.04 0.72 -1.60
C ILE A 17 -4.86 -0.09 -2.13
N LEU A 18 -5.13 -1.30 -2.64
CA LEU A 18 -4.09 -2.20 -3.15
C LEU A 18 -3.41 -1.63 -4.40
N SER A 19 -4.19 -1.05 -5.33
CA SER A 19 -3.65 -0.39 -6.52
C SER A 19 -2.84 0.84 -6.16
N SER A 20 -3.27 1.64 -5.17
CA SER A 20 -2.51 2.81 -4.70
C SER A 20 -1.14 2.41 -4.15
N GLN A 21 -1.07 1.33 -3.37
CA GLN A 21 0.21 0.80 -2.88
C GLN A 21 1.13 0.38 -4.03
N PHE A 22 0.58 -0.32 -5.03
CA PHE A 22 1.34 -0.77 -6.19
C PHE A 22 1.83 0.39 -7.06
N VAL A 23 0.97 1.36 -7.36
CA VAL A 23 1.32 2.57 -8.13
C VAL A 23 2.38 3.38 -7.40
N PHE A 24 2.25 3.60 -6.10
CA PHE A 24 3.27 4.29 -5.32
C PHE A 24 4.59 3.50 -5.28
N GLY A 25 4.50 2.17 -5.29
CA GLY A 25 5.63 1.27 -5.46
C GLY A 25 6.35 1.50 -6.79
N LEU A 26 5.64 1.54 -7.91
CA LEU A 26 6.20 1.89 -9.22
C LEU A 26 6.88 3.26 -9.20
N CYS A 27 6.20 4.28 -8.65
CA CYS A 27 6.80 5.61 -8.48
C CYS A 27 8.11 5.55 -7.68
N THR A 28 8.16 4.72 -6.63
CA THR A 28 9.35 4.54 -5.79
C THR A 28 10.48 3.82 -6.52
N LEU A 29 10.18 2.87 -7.40
CA LEU A 29 11.20 2.21 -8.24
C LEU A 29 11.93 3.21 -9.14
N PHE A 30 11.19 4.15 -9.74
CA PHE A 30 11.74 5.15 -10.64
C PHE A 30 12.39 6.32 -9.89
N LEU A 31 11.64 6.93 -8.97
CA LEU A 31 11.96 8.22 -8.35
C LEU A 31 12.64 8.09 -6.98
N GLY A 32 12.59 6.92 -6.33
CA GLY A 32 13.32 6.56 -5.11
C GLY A 32 13.33 7.64 -4.03
N TYR A 33 14.37 8.49 -4.04
CA TYR A 33 14.54 9.56 -3.07
C TYR A 33 13.33 10.50 -2.96
N ILE A 34 12.70 10.85 -4.08
CA ILE A 34 11.57 11.80 -4.10
C ILE A 34 10.37 11.21 -3.36
N THR A 35 10.01 9.95 -3.62
CA THR A 35 8.87 9.30 -2.96
C THR A 35 9.14 9.02 -1.49
N MET A 36 10.39 8.72 -1.14
CA MET A 36 10.80 8.55 0.26
C MET A 36 10.68 9.86 1.03
N ASN A 37 11.14 10.97 0.46
CA ASN A 37 10.98 12.29 1.06
C ASN A 37 9.51 12.70 1.16
N TYR A 38 8.70 12.43 0.13
CA TYR A 38 7.25 12.68 0.16
C TYR A 38 6.57 11.95 1.34
N TYR A 39 6.90 10.68 1.55
CA TYR A 39 6.36 9.91 2.68
C TYR A 39 6.79 10.49 4.03
N GLU A 40 8.05 10.91 4.15
CA GLU A 40 8.56 11.50 5.40
C GLU A 40 7.95 12.86 5.70
N GLN A 41 7.71 13.69 4.68
CA GLN A 41 7.00 14.96 4.83
C GLN A 41 5.51 14.79 5.14
N GLY A 42 4.89 13.73 4.62
CA GLY A 42 3.48 13.41 4.86
C GLY A 42 3.19 12.74 6.20
N THR A 43 4.21 12.34 6.97
CA THR A 43 4.04 11.66 8.27
C THR A 43 4.60 12.48 9.43
N PHE A 44 3.92 12.42 10.57
CA PHE A 44 4.31 13.13 11.79
C PHE A 44 5.15 12.23 12.71
N ARG A 45 6.41 12.60 12.98
CA ARG A 45 7.28 11.86 13.91
C ARG A 45 7.93 12.82 14.93
N PRO A 46 7.62 12.71 16.25
CA PRO A 46 6.64 11.81 16.87
C PRO A 46 5.18 12.32 16.68
N PRO A 47 4.18 11.42 16.57
CA PRO A 47 2.78 11.82 16.48
C PRO A 47 2.24 12.21 17.87
N SER A 48 2.02 13.50 18.10
CA SER A 48 1.68 14.06 19.41
C SER A 48 0.22 13.87 19.86
N ASN A 49 -0.70 13.50 18.95
CA ASN A 49 -2.12 13.35 19.25
C ASN A 49 -2.79 12.30 18.35
N ILE A 50 -4.06 11.98 18.64
CA ILE A 50 -4.85 10.97 17.89
C ILE A 50 -4.96 11.34 16.41
N PHE A 51 -5.22 12.61 16.10
CA PHE A 51 -5.31 13.07 14.71
C PHE A 51 -4.05 12.75 13.89
N LYS A 52 -2.87 13.09 14.41
CA LYS A 52 -1.58 12.78 13.75
C LYS A 52 -1.33 11.27 13.63
N LYS A 53 -1.77 10.47 14.61
CA LYS A 53 -1.70 9.00 14.52
C LYS A 53 -2.59 8.47 13.40
N THR A 54 -3.80 9.00 13.24
CA THR A 54 -4.73 8.62 12.17
C THR A 54 -4.17 8.99 10.79
N VAL A 55 -3.59 10.19 10.64
CA VAL A 55 -2.93 10.58 9.37
C VAL A 55 -1.77 9.64 9.05
N ASN A 56 -0.91 9.34 10.03
CA ASN A 56 0.19 8.39 9.84
C ASN A 56 -0.31 6.98 9.46
N PHE A 57 -1.40 6.53 10.07
CA PHE A 57 -2.02 5.25 9.73
C PHE A 57 -2.51 5.25 8.28
N GLY A 58 -3.20 6.31 7.84
CA GLY A 58 -3.62 6.47 6.44
C GLY A 58 -2.43 6.42 5.47
N PHE A 59 -1.37 7.19 5.75
CA PHE A 59 -0.14 7.16 4.94
C PHE A 59 0.50 5.77 4.91
N ALA A 60 0.56 5.09 6.06
CA ALA A 60 1.10 3.73 6.14
C ALA A 60 0.24 2.73 5.36
N LEU A 61 -1.08 2.87 5.40
CA LEU A 61 -2.02 2.00 4.70
C LEU A 61 -1.93 2.16 3.18
N ILE A 62 -1.74 3.39 2.69
CA ILE A 62 -1.71 3.68 1.24
C ILE A 62 -0.29 3.57 0.65
N PHE A 63 0.75 3.87 1.41
CA PHE A 63 2.12 4.01 0.90
C PHE A 63 3.19 3.26 1.71
N GLY A 64 2.82 2.73 2.88
CA GLY A 64 3.77 2.23 3.86
C GLY A 64 4.60 1.04 3.39
N ALA A 65 3.98 0.06 2.74
CA ALA A 65 4.70 -1.15 2.30
C ALA A 65 5.86 -0.81 1.36
N SER A 66 5.61 0.10 0.41
CA SER A 66 6.60 0.63 -0.53
C SER A 66 7.72 1.39 0.19
N TYR A 67 7.38 2.32 1.08
CA TYR A 67 8.35 3.10 1.86
C TYR A 67 9.25 2.21 2.73
N PHE A 68 8.66 1.35 3.57
CA PHE A 68 9.43 0.54 4.51
C PHE A 68 10.33 -0.47 3.80
N THR A 69 9.85 -1.07 2.71
CA THR A 69 10.64 -2.02 1.93
C THR A 69 11.81 -1.33 1.23
N TYR A 70 11.55 -0.22 0.54
CA TYR A 70 12.61 0.53 -0.14
C TYR A 70 13.65 1.08 0.86
N LYS A 71 13.20 1.52 2.04
CA LYS A 71 14.09 1.98 3.12
C LYS A 71 15.06 0.90 3.58
N ARG A 72 14.62 -0.35 3.71
CA ARG A 72 15.49 -1.49 4.09
C ARG A 72 16.56 -1.79 3.04
N LEU A 73 16.32 -1.43 1.78
CA LEU A 73 17.25 -1.64 0.68
C LEU A 73 18.31 -0.53 0.55
N TYR A 74 18.31 0.51 1.40
CA TYR A 74 19.36 1.53 1.42
C TYR A 74 20.76 0.99 1.73
N ARG A 75 20.87 -0.22 2.29
CA ARG A 75 22.15 -0.91 2.51
C ARG A 75 22.85 -1.36 1.22
N TYR A 76 22.15 -1.37 0.09
CA TYR A 76 22.69 -1.77 -1.21
C TYR A 76 23.01 -0.55 -2.08
N ASN A 77 23.88 -0.74 -3.08
CA ASN A 77 24.09 0.27 -4.11
C ASN A 77 22.80 0.53 -4.91
N LEU A 78 22.76 1.64 -5.66
CA LEU A 78 21.55 2.10 -6.36
C LEU A 78 20.98 1.04 -7.31
N PHE A 79 21.85 0.34 -8.05
CA PHE A 79 21.44 -0.66 -9.02
C PHE A 79 20.79 -1.88 -8.36
N LEU A 80 21.49 -2.49 -7.39
CA LEU A 80 20.96 -3.62 -6.63
C LEU A 80 19.71 -3.26 -5.84
N ARG A 81 19.65 -2.05 -5.30
CA ARG A 81 18.45 -1.54 -4.62
C ARG A 81 17.25 -1.53 -5.56
N LYS A 82 17.38 -0.97 -6.77
CA LYS A 82 16.30 -0.96 -7.76
C LYS A 82 15.93 -2.37 -8.22
N PHE A 83 16.91 -3.24 -8.45
CA PHE A 83 16.68 -4.62 -8.85
C PHE A 83 15.89 -5.42 -7.80
N TYR A 84 16.34 -5.43 -6.54
CA TYR A 84 15.62 -6.12 -5.46
C TYR A 84 14.24 -5.53 -5.21
N TYR A 85 14.10 -4.22 -5.38
CA TYR A 85 12.80 -3.57 -5.24
C TYR A 85 11.83 -3.94 -6.38
N ALA A 86 12.32 -4.10 -7.61
CA ALA A 86 11.52 -4.59 -8.73
C ALA A 86 11.02 -6.02 -8.48
N LEU A 87 11.88 -6.91 -7.96
CA LEU A 87 11.48 -8.26 -7.55
C LEU A 87 10.41 -8.23 -6.45
N TYR A 88 10.58 -7.35 -5.46
CA TYR A 88 9.57 -7.11 -4.44
C TYR A 88 8.24 -6.65 -5.05
N LEU A 89 8.25 -5.71 -6.01
CA LEU A 89 7.04 -5.22 -6.64
C LEU A 89 6.28 -6.32 -7.37
N LEU A 90 6.98 -7.17 -8.12
CA LEU A 90 6.37 -8.35 -8.76
C LEU A 90 5.67 -9.25 -7.73
N GLY A 91 6.35 -9.57 -6.63
CA GLY A 91 5.78 -10.35 -5.54
C GLY A 91 4.57 -9.66 -4.88
N SER A 92 4.67 -8.35 -4.64
CA SER A 92 3.59 -7.57 -4.03
C SER A 92 2.37 -7.43 -4.92
N GLY A 93 2.54 -7.40 -6.25
CA GLY A 93 1.45 -7.36 -7.21
C GLY A 93 0.63 -8.65 -7.16
N ILE A 94 1.31 -9.80 -7.21
CA ILE A 94 0.68 -11.11 -7.07
C ILE A 94 -0.01 -11.22 -5.71
N LEU A 95 0.66 -10.82 -4.63
CA LEU A 95 0.10 -10.85 -3.29
C LEU A 95 -1.14 -9.96 -3.17
N SER A 96 -1.16 -8.80 -3.81
CA SER A 96 -2.32 -7.90 -3.81
C SER A 96 -3.54 -8.54 -4.48
N ILE A 97 -3.35 -9.23 -5.61
CA ILE A 97 -4.43 -9.96 -6.29
C ILE A 97 -4.98 -11.05 -5.37
N ILE A 98 -4.11 -11.82 -4.71
CA ILE A 98 -4.53 -12.88 -3.77
C ILE A 98 -5.33 -12.28 -2.60
N ILE A 99 -4.83 -11.19 -2.00
CA ILE A 99 -5.51 -10.51 -0.89
C ILE A 99 -6.89 -10.00 -1.34
N PHE A 100 -6.99 -9.41 -2.54
CA PHE A 100 -8.26 -8.94 -3.08
C PHE A 100 -9.29 -10.08 -3.15
N TYR A 101 -8.94 -11.22 -3.75
CA TYR A 101 -9.86 -12.35 -3.87
C TYR A 101 -10.25 -12.95 -2.52
N ILE A 102 -9.32 -13.04 -1.56
CA ILE A 102 -9.63 -13.52 -0.21
C ILE A 102 -10.64 -12.57 0.46
N LEU A 103 -10.43 -11.26 0.38
CA LEU A 103 -11.33 -10.28 1.00
C LEU A 103 -12.69 -10.23 0.31
N SER A 104 -12.72 -10.28 -1.03
CA SER A 104 -13.94 -10.38 -1.82
C SER A 104 -14.76 -11.62 -1.42
N PHE A 105 -14.12 -12.79 -1.36
CA PHE A 105 -14.77 -14.02 -0.92
C PHE A 105 -15.37 -13.91 0.49
N ILE A 106 -14.62 -13.32 1.44
CA ILE A 106 -15.10 -13.11 2.80
C ILE A 106 -16.33 -12.19 2.82
N LEU A 107 -16.33 -11.10 2.05
CA LEU A 107 -17.46 -10.18 1.96
C LEU A 107 -18.71 -10.87 1.41
N HIS A 108 -18.56 -11.57 0.28
CA HIS A 108 -19.65 -12.35 -0.33
C HIS A 108 -20.20 -13.40 0.63
N PHE A 109 -19.32 -14.11 1.36
CA PHE A 109 -19.72 -15.10 2.36
C PHE A 109 -20.50 -14.49 3.53
N ILE A 110 -20.06 -13.37 4.08
CA ILE A 110 -20.71 -12.70 5.23
C ILE A 110 -22.08 -12.13 4.84
N PHE A 111 -22.16 -11.46 3.69
CA PHE A 111 -23.38 -10.79 3.25
C PHE A 111 -24.33 -11.71 2.47
N LYS A 112 -23.91 -12.95 2.20
CA LYS A 112 -24.65 -13.97 1.42
C LYS A 112 -25.09 -13.45 0.06
N VAL A 113 -24.16 -12.78 -0.64
CA VAL A 113 -24.36 -12.20 -1.97
C VAL A 113 -23.48 -12.90 -2.98
#